data_AF-A0AB73KUV3-F1
#
_entry.id   AF-A0AB73KUV3-F1
#
_cell.length_a   1.000
_cell.length_b   1.000
_cell.length_c   1.000
_cell.angle_alpha   90.00
_cell.angle_beta   90.00
_cell.angle_gamma   90.00
#
_symmetry.space_group_name_H-M   'P 1'
#
loop_
_entity.id
_entity.type
_entity.pdbx_description
1 polymer ?
#
loop_
_entity_poly.entity_id
_entity_poly.type
_entity_poly.pdbx_seq_one_letter_code
_entity_poly.pdbx_strand_id
1 'polypeptide(L)'
;MTVPYSRPVREDPWAGYAWVVWQIEVLDPECRISEPYASAGVAFLLAQESREVMVDFAGRLGCVYEGCKDDGGYGSDKDPCYSWWFRVPRAEHVRRAPQGWPVAVEEARLQLNRMFADTQHWLVTVDGRRTRALAAGEPVPPLR
;
A
#
# COMPACT_ATOMS: atom_id res chain seq x y z
N MET A 1 -41.38 16.46 -3.36
CA MET A 1 -40.24 16.34 -4.28
C MET A 1 -38.97 16.40 -3.43
N THR A 2 -38.28 15.27 -3.26
CA THR A 2 -37.11 15.16 -2.40
C THR A 2 -35.88 15.38 -3.26
N VAL A 3 -35.16 16.48 -3.03
CA VAL A 3 -33.87 16.74 -3.68
C VAL A 3 -32.88 15.69 -3.17
N PRO A 4 -32.20 14.90 -4.02
CA PRO A 4 -31.18 13.99 -3.54
C PRO A 4 -30.04 14.83 -2.97
N TYR A 5 -29.71 14.58 -1.70
CA TYR A 5 -28.58 15.19 -1.02
C TYR A 5 -27.31 14.65 -1.70
N SER A 6 -26.83 15.38 -2.71
CA SER A 6 -25.55 15.08 -3.35
C SER A 6 -24.48 15.30 -2.29
N ARG A 7 -23.93 14.21 -1.75
CA ARG A 7 -22.75 14.27 -0.89
C ARG A 7 -21.69 15.06 -1.66
N PRO A 8 -21.10 16.14 -1.10
CA PRO A 8 -20.05 16.87 -1.79
C PRO A 8 -18.94 15.87 -2.13
N VAL A 9 -18.61 15.78 -3.42
CA VAL A 9 -17.46 15.01 -3.89
C VAL A 9 -16.25 15.63 -3.20
N ARG A 10 -15.72 14.93 -2.20
CA ARG A 10 -14.55 15.40 -1.48
C ARG A 10 -13.39 15.39 -2.47
N GLU A 11 -12.91 16.58 -2.82
CA GLU A 11 -11.76 16.71 -3.71
C GLU A 11 -10.60 15.88 -3.16
N ASP A 12 -9.99 15.11 -4.05
CA ASP A 12 -8.83 14.30 -3.71
C ASP A 12 -7.61 15.23 -3.57
N PRO A 13 -7.10 15.44 -2.34
CA PRO A 13 -6.03 16.39 -2.07
C PRO A 13 -4.70 15.99 -2.71
N TRP A 14 -4.61 14.77 -3.25
CA TRP A 14 -3.40 14.21 -3.84
C TRP A 14 -3.38 14.32 -5.37
N ALA A 15 -4.50 14.68 -6.01
CA ALA A 15 -4.65 14.70 -7.47
C ALA A 15 -3.71 15.68 -8.20
N GLY A 16 -3.15 16.66 -7.49
CA GLY A 16 -2.20 17.65 -8.02
C GLY A 16 -0.74 17.16 -8.06
N TYR A 17 -0.41 16.07 -7.38
CA TYR A 17 0.96 15.58 -7.28
C TYR A 17 1.35 14.77 -8.53
N ALA A 18 2.59 14.92 -9.00
CA ALA A 18 3.11 14.14 -10.12
C ALA A 18 3.17 12.63 -9.79
N TRP A 19 3.42 12.32 -8.51
CA TRP A 19 3.49 10.98 -7.95
C TRP A 19 2.77 10.97 -6.61
N VAL A 20 1.98 9.92 -6.35
CA VAL A 20 1.32 9.69 -5.06
C VAL A 20 1.74 8.34 -4.52
N VAL A 21 2.21 8.31 -3.28
CA VAL A 21 2.65 7.08 -2.61
C VAL A 21 1.46 6.47 -1.88
N TRP A 22 1.17 5.21 -2.18
CA TRP A 22 0.14 4.41 -1.56
C TRP A 22 0.77 3.32 -0.70
N GLN A 23 0.20 3.11 0.48
CA GLN A 23 0.49 2.01 1.39
C GLN A 23 -0.65 1.00 1.30
N ILE A 24 -0.30 -0.26 1.07
CA ILE A 24 -1.19 -1.42 1.20
C ILE A 24 -0.70 -2.16 2.44
N GLU A 25 -1.55 -2.28 3.44
CA GLU A 25 -1.27 -2.99 4.69
C GLU A 25 -2.24 -4.15 4.82
N VAL A 26 -1.75 -5.26 5.36
CA VAL A 26 -2.57 -6.43 5.69
C VAL A 26 -2.37 -6.80 7.15
N LEU A 27 -3.48 -7.02 7.87
CA LEU A 27 -3.43 -7.56 9.23
C LEU A 27 -3.19 -9.07 9.15
N ASP A 28 -2.13 -9.54 9.80
CA ASP A 28 -1.66 -10.92 9.74
C ASP A 28 -1.67 -11.59 11.14
N PRO A 29 -2.84 -11.71 11.81
CA PRO A 29 -2.95 -12.20 13.18
C PRO A 29 -2.40 -13.62 13.41
N GLU A 30 -2.26 -14.39 12.33
CA GLU A 30 -1.72 -15.75 12.35
C GLU A 30 -0.19 -15.81 12.14
N CYS A 31 0.48 -14.65 11.98
CA CYS A 31 1.91 -14.51 11.69
C CYS A 31 2.38 -15.39 10.51
N ARG A 32 1.61 -15.39 9.41
CA ARG A 32 1.90 -16.18 8.21
C ARG A 32 2.78 -15.44 7.21
N ILE A 33 2.76 -14.11 7.28
CA ILE A 33 3.47 -13.17 6.42
C ILE A 33 4.49 -12.38 7.26
N SER A 34 4.09 -11.95 8.46
CA SER A 34 4.92 -11.25 9.43
C SER A 34 5.90 -12.18 10.15
N GLU A 35 7.17 -11.80 10.19
CA GLU A 35 8.23 -12.44 10.97
C GLU A 35 7.97 -12.24 12.48
N PRO A 36 7.88 -13.32 13.27
CA PRO A 36 7.85 -13.19 14.72
C PRO A 36 9.19 -12.60 15.19
N TYR A 37 9.18 -11.53 16.00
CA TYR A 37 10.38 -10.84 16.49
C TYR A 37 11.43 -11.77 17.14
N ALA A 38 10.99 -12.86 17.78
CA ALA A 38 11.87 -13.89 18.36
C ALA A 38 12.70 -14.69 17.33
N SER A 39 12.36 -14.57 16.04
CA SER A 39 12.98 -15.24 14.88
C SER A 39 13.66 -14.25 13.94
N ALA A 40 13.71 -12.96 14.29
CA ALA A 40 14.24 -11.89 13.44
C ALA A 40 15.63 -12.26 12.89
N GLY A 41 15.72 -12.41 11.56
CA GLY A 41 16.93 -12.88 10.87
C GLY A 41 16.82 -14.26 10.20
N VAL A 42 15.71 -14.98 10.39
CA VAL A 42 15.33 -16.12 9.55
C VAL A 42 14.31 -15.64 8.52
N ALA A 43 14.74 -15.43 7.28
CA ALA A 43 13.84 -15.04 6.21
C ALA A 43 12.71 -16.07 6.06
N PHE A 44 11.48 -15.68 6.43
CA PHE A 44 10.33 -16.41 5.94
C PHE A 44 10.25 -16.13 4.44
N LEU A 45 10.40 -17.20 3.64
CA LEU A 45 10.49 -17.17 2.17
C LEU A 45 9.47 -16.21 1.51
N LEU A 46 8.28 -16.07 2.10
CA LEU A 46 7.14 -15.30 1.59
C LEU A 46 7.37 -13.77 1.50
N ALA A 47 8.11 -13.15 2.43
CA ALA A 47 8.33 -11.71 2.45
C ALA A 47 9.30 -11.25 1.34
N GLN A 48 10.41 -11.98 1.19
CA GLN A 48 11.41 -11.75 0.15
C GLN A 48 10.83 -12.05 -1.25
N GLU A 49 10.05 -13.12 -1.39
CA GLU A 49 9.34 -13.46 -2.63
C GLU A 49 8.34 -12.36 -3.04
N SER A 50 7.67 -11.74 -2.07
CA SER A 50 6.76 -10.61 -2.35
C SER A 50 7.48 -9.42 -2.96
N ARG A 51 8.72 -9.13 -2.56
CA ARG A 51 9.47 -7.99 -3.08
C ARG A 51 9.74 -8.12 -4.57
N GLU A 52 10.30 -9.25 -5.00
CA GLU A 52 10.68 -9.47 -6.40
C GLU A 52 9.45 -9.46 -7.31
N VAL A 53 8.41 -10.19 -6.92
CA VAL A 53 7.15 -10.26 -7.68
C VAL A 53 6.49 -8.88 -7.77
N MET A 54 6.49 -8.11 -6.68
CA MET A 54 5.82 -6.81 -6.67
C MET A 54 6.60 -5.69 -7.35
N VAL A 55 7.94 -5.79 -7.44
CA VAL A 55 8.73 -4.88 -8.30
C VAL A 55 8.30 -5.02 -9.76
N ASP A 56 8.30 -6.25 -10.28
CA ASP A 56 7.93 -6.53 -11.67
C ASP A 56 6.45 -6.24 -11.94
N PHE A 57 5.58 -6.56 -10.98
CA PHE A 57 4.15 -6.28 -11.09
C PHE A 57 3.86 -4.77 -11.08
N ALA A 58 4.48 -3.99 -10.18
CA ALA A 58 4.33 -2.54 -10.15
C ALA A 58 4.78 -1.91 -11.48
N GLY A 59 5.91 -2.36 -12.03
CA GLY A 59 6.41 -1.89 -13.33
C GLY A 59 5.41 -2.10 -14.46
N ARG A 60 4.75 -3.26 -14.51
CA ARG A 60 3.69 -3.55 -15.50
C ARG A 60 2.46 -2.66 -15.37
N LEU A 61 2.18 -2.14 -14.17
CA LEU A 61 1.11 -1.20 -13.90
C LEU A 61 1.53 0.27 -14.10
N GLY A 62 2.75 0.54 -14.57
CA GLY A 62 3.30 1.89 -14.68
C GLY A 62 3.62 2.55 -13.33
N CYS A 63 3.68 1.77 -12.26
CA CYS A 63 3.99 2.22 -10.91
C CYS A 63 5.42 1.87 -10.51
N VAL A 64 5.91 2.43 -9.41
CA VAL A 64 7.21 2.07 -8.82
C VAL A 64 6.98 1.41 -7.46
N TYR A 65 7.60 0.27 -7.24
CA TYR A 65 7.64 -0.37 -5.93
C TYR A 65 8.68 0.31 -5.03
N GLU A 66 8.24 0.83 -3.88
CA GLU A 66 9.10 1.57 -2.94
C GLU A 66 9.75 0.68 -1.88
N GLY A 67 9.14 -0.47 -1.61
CA GLY A 67 9.57 -1.39 -0.57
C GLY A 67 8.40 -1.96 0.21
N CYS A 68 8.76 -2.80 1.17
CA CYS A 68 7.84 -3.38 2.14
C CYS A 68 8.47 -3.37 3.52
N LYS A 69 7.62 -3.54 4.52
CA LYS A 69 8.01 -3.60 5.91
C LYS A 69 7.08 -4.52 6.66
N ASP A 70 7.69 -5.36 7.47
CA ASP A 70 7.03 -6.11 8.52
C ASP A 70 7.17 -5.33 9.82
N ASP A 71 6.17 -4.53 10.14
CA ASP A 71 6.10 -3.85 11.44
C ASP A 71 4.67 -3.37 11.62
N GLY A 72 4.08 -3.79 12.75
CA GLY A 72 2.76 -3.39 13.19
C GLY A 72 2.59 -1.87 13.20
N GLY A 73 1.78 -1.30 12.30
CA GLY A 73 1.40 0.12 12.33
C GLY A 73 0.76 0.56 13.67
N TYR A 74 0.40 -0.41 14.52
CA TYR A 74 -0.21 -0.23 15.84
C TYR A 74 0.75 -0.28 17.03
N GLY A 75 2.06 -0.46 16.81
CA GLY A 75 3.09 -0.24 17.85
C GLY A 75 3.02 -1.19 19.04
N SER A 76 2.48 -2.40 18.86
CA SER A 76 2.48 -3.45 19.87
C SER A 76 2.89 -4.78 19.26
N ASP A 77 3.62 -5.61 20.02
CA ASP A 77 4.01 -6.99 19.66
C ASP A 77 2.81 -7.92 19.39
N LYS A 78 1.58 -7.40 19.46
CA LYS A 78 0.32 -8.16 19.37
C LYS A 78 -0.48 -7.89 18.10
N ASP A 79 -0.02 -6.98 17.24
CA ASP A 79 -0.71 -6.62 15.98
C ASP A 79 0.21 -6.87 14.78
N PRO A 80 0.49 -8.15 14.43
CA PRO A 80 1.26 -8.49 13.24
C PRO A 80 0.57 -7.90 12.00
N CYS A 81 1.29 -7.06 11.26
CA CYS A 81 0.83 -6.55 9.99
C CYS A 81 2.01 -6.35 9.05
N TYR A 82 1.74 -6.47 7.76
CA TYR A 82 2.73 -6.31 6.72
C TYR A 82 2.30 -5.23 5.73
N SER A 83 3.21 -4.34 5.37
CA SER A 83 2.93 -3.20 4.51
C SER A 83 3.80 -3.17 3.25
N TRP A 84 3.22 -2.74 2.13
CA TRP A 84 3.87 -2.51 0.85
C TRP A 84 3.59 -1.08 0.37
N TRP A 85 4.60 -0.41 -0.19
CA TRP A 85 4.47 0.95 -0.70
C TRP A 85 4.65 1.00 -2.22
N PHE A 86 3.77 1.76 -2.88
CA PHE A 86 3.75 1.95 -4.32
C PHE A 86 3.70 3.43 -4.66
N ARG A 87 4.63 3.89 -5.49
CA ARG A 87 4.58 5.21 -6.12
C ARG A 87 3.75 5.12 -7.39
N VAL A 88 2.62 5.80 -7.39
CA VAL A 88 1.66 5.80 -8.50
C VAL A 88 1.77 7.12 -9.26
N PRO A 89 2.01 7.12 -10.58
CA PRO A 89 2.06 8.36 -11.33
C PRO A 89 0.67 8.99 -11.39
N ARG A 90 0.60 10.31 -11.54
CA ARG A 90 -0.67 11.05 -11.60
C ARG A 90 -1.69 10.44 -12.56
N ALA A 91 -1.25 10.03 -13.75
CA ALA A 91 -2.12 9.43 -14.77
C ALA A 91 -2.80 8.14 -14.29
N GLU A 92 -2.10 7.31 -13.53
CA GLU A 92 -2.67 6.08 -12.95
C GLU A 92 -3.45 6.38 -11.67
N HIS A 93 -3.03 7.39 -10.90
CA HIS A 93 -3.70 7.78 -9.67
C HIS A 93 -5.15 8.24 -9.91
N VAL A 94 -5.41 8.99 -10.98
CA VAL A 94 -6.75 9.49 -11.30
C VAL A 94 -7.70 8.40 -11.81
N ARG A 95 -7.17 7.24 -12.23
CA ARG A 95 -7.98 6.10 -12.69
C ARG A 95 -8.49 5.35 -11.47
N ARG A 96 -9.72 5.63 -11.05
CA ARG A 96 -10.30 5.08 -9.81
C ARG A 96 -11.07 3.78 -10.03
N ALA A 97 -10.88 2.83 -9.11
CA ALA A 97 -11.75 1.68 -8.93
C ALA A 97 -13.00 2.07 -8.09
N PRO A 98 -14.08 1.26 -8.07
CA PRO A 98 -15.32 1.59 -7.36
C PRO A 98 -15.18 1.93 -5.87
N GLN A 99 -14.18 1.36 -5.20
CA GLN A 99 -13.82 1.60 -3.80
C GLN A 99 -13.04 2.92 -3.57
N GLY A 100 -12.72 3.65 -4.64
CA GLY A 100 -12.07 4.96 -4.60
C GLY A 100 -10.54 4.94 -4.65
N TRP A 101 -9.91 3.76 -4.69
CA TRP A 101 -8.46 3.62 -4.87
C TRP A 101 -8.07 3.71 -6.35
N PRO A 102 -6.81 4.03 -6.69
CA PRO A 102 -6.33 3.85 -8.05
C PRO A 102 -6.49 2.39 -8.49
N VAL A 103 -6.86 2.16 -9.75
CA VAL A 103 -6.98 0.80 -10.32
C VAL A 103 -5.68 0.02 -10.14
N ALA A 104 -4.52 0.67 -10.37
CA ALA A 104 -3.22 0.05 -10.16
C ALA A 104 -2.98 -0.42 -8.71
N VAL A 105 -3.48 0.32 -7.72
CA VAL A 105 -3.35 -0.05 -6.30
C VAL A 105 -4.26 -1.22 -5.96
N GLU A 106 -5.48 -1.26 -6.52
CA GLU A 106 -6.36 -2.42 -6.36
C GLU A 106 -5.76 -3.68 -6.98
N GLU A 107 -5.22 -3.59 -8.20
CA GLU A 107 -4.56 -4.72 -8.85
C GLU A 107 -3.35 -5.21 -8.03
N ALA A 108 -2.57 -4.30 -7.46
CA ALA A 108 -1.47 -4.66 -6.56
C ALA A 108 -1.97 -5.40 -5.31
N ARG A 109 -3.05 -4.91 -4.68
CA ARG A 109 -3.69 -5.58 -3.54
C ARG A 109 -4.21 -6.96 -3.91
N LEU A 110 -4.86 -7.10 -5.06
CA LEU A 110 -5.36 -8.39 -5.56
C LEU A 110 -4.21 -9.38 -5.83
N GLN A 111 -3.09 -8.90 -6.36
CA GLN A 111 -1.92 -9.73 -6.58
C GLN A 111 -1.32 -10.22 -5.26
N LEU A 112 -1.16 -9.33 -4.27
CA LEU A 112 -0.74 -9.69 -2.92
C LEU A 112 -1.70 -10.73 -2.31
N ASN A 113 -3.00 -10.51 -2.43
CA ASN A 113 -4.01 -11.45 -1.94
C ASN A 113 -3.91 -12.84 -2.61
N ARG A 114 -3.52 -12.93 -3.89
CA ARG A 114 -3.28 -14.23 -4.56
C ARG A 114 -2.03 -14.93 -4.04
N MET A 115 -0.98 -14.17 -3.68
CA MET A 115 0.27 -14.71 -3.16
C MET A 115 0.10 -15.28 -1.76
N PHE A 116 -0.70 -14.63 -0.91
CA PHE A 116 -0.88 -15.03 0.49
C PHE A 116 -2.18 -15.82 0.75
N ALA A 117 -3.07 -15.89 -0.24
CA ALA A 117 -4.24 -16.76 -0.31
C ALA A 117 -5.10 -16.78 0.97
N ASP A 118 -5.47 -15.61 1.49
CA ASP A 118 -6.39 -15.58 2.63
C ASP A 118 -7.39 -14.42 2.64
N THR A 119 -8.30 -14.53 3.59
CA THR A 119 -9.43 -13.64 3.89
C THR A 119 -9.01 -12.48 4.81
N GLN A 120 -7.76 -12.01 4.73
CA GLN A 120 -7.27 -10.96 5.62
C GLN A 120 -7.90 -9.59 5.36
N HIS A 121 -7.85 -8.77 6.42
CA HIS A 121 -8.31 -7.39 6.40
C HIS A 121 -7.21 -6.51 5.80
N TRP A 122 -7.50 -5.97 4.61
CA TRP A 122 -6.61 -5.06 3.90
C TRP A 122 -6.96 -3.60 4.22
N LEU A 123 -5.94 -2.82 4.56
CA LEU A 123 -6.02 -1.37 4.69
C LEU A 123 -5.21 -0.72 3.55
N VAL A 124 -5.83 0.19 2.81
CA VAL A 124 -5.17 0.89 1.70
C VAL A 124 -5.29 2.40 1.92
N THR A 125 -4.15 3.07 2.07
CA THR A 125 -4.08 4.49 2.40
C THR A 125 -3.02 5.22 1.59
N VAL A 126 -3.09 6.55 1.55
CA VAL A 126 -2.04 7.40 0.97
C VAL A 126 -0.99 7.69 2.02
N ASP A 127 0.28 7.41 1.72
CA ASP A 127 1.41 7.92 2.49
C ASP A 127 1.66 9.38 2.10
N GLY A 128 0.93 10.28 2.77
CA GLY A 128 1.02 11.71 2.52
C GLY A 128 2.38 12.30 2.86
N ARG A 129 3.15 11.67 3.76
CA ARG A 129 4.47 12.15 4.16
C ARG A 129 5.48 11.91 3.05
N ARG A 130 5.54 10.69 2.50
CA ARG A 130 6.41 10.35 1.36
C ARG A 130 5.98 11.08 0.09
N THR A 131 4.67 11.19 -0.15
CA THR A 131 4.12 11.93 -1.30
C THR A 131 4.61 13.38 -1.31
N ARG A 132 4.54 14.07 -0.16
CA ARG A 132 5.04 15.45 -0.04
C ARG A 132 6.55 15.56 -0.16
N ALA A 133 7.30 14.66 0.48
CA ALA A 133 8.76 14.65 0.39
C ALA A 133 9.24 14.50 -1.06
N LEU A 134 8.64 13.58 -1.83
CA LEU A 134 8.95 13.39 -3.25
C LEU A 134 8.66 14.65 -4.08
N ALA A 135 7.53 15.32 -3.83
CA ALA A 135 7.19 16.54 -4.55
C ALA A 135 8.08 17.73 -4.20
N ALA A 136 8.57 17.80 -2.96
CA ALA A 136 9.51 18.81 -2.50
C ALA A 136 10.97 18.52 -2.93
N GLY A 137 11.27 17.32 -3.47
CA GLY A 137 12.64 16.88 -3.73
C GLY A 137 13.45 16.63 -2.46
N GLU A 138 12.77 16.39 -1.34
CA GLU A 138 13.37 16.13 -0.03
C GLU A 138 13.77 14.66 0.12
N PRO A 139 14.66 14.33 1.08
CA PRO A 139 14.93 12.95 1.46
C PRO A 139 13.63 12.20 1.79
N VAL A 140 13.40 11.08 1.09
CA VAL A 140 12.21 10.27 1.32
C VAL A 140 12.29 9.64 2.72
N PRO A 141 11.26 9.82 3.56
CA PRO A 141 11.21 9.19 4.88
C PRO A 141 11.44 7.67 4.82
N PRO A 142 11.99 7.05 5.88
CA PRO A 142 12.02 5.60 5.97
C PRO A 142 10.59 5.02 5.98
N LEU A 143 10.43 3.78 5.51
CA LEU A 143 9.18 3.02 5.62
C LEU A 143 8.88 2.85 7.12
N ARG A 144 7.63 3.07 7.52
CA ARG A 144 7.21 3.03 8.93
C ARG A 144 6.28 1.86 9.14
#